data_AF-A0A1S3DQG9-F1
#
_entry.id   AF-A0A1S3DQG9-F1
#
_cell.length_a   1.000
_cell.length_b   1.000
_cell.length_c   1.000
_cell.angle_alpha   90.00
_cell.angle_beta   90.00
_cell.angle_gamma   90.00
#
_symmetry.space_group_name_H-M   'P 1'
#
loop_
_entity.id
_entity.type
_entity.pdbx_description
1 polymer ?
#
loop_
_entity_poly.entity_id
_entity_poly.type
_entity_poly.pdbx_seq_one_letter_code
_entity_poly.pdbx_strand_id
1 'polypeptide(L)'
;SNKFIPENNLPLGIGIWRSTIFLSFPKWKAGIPFTLASFNMNDPSESPILLPYPNWSYFDDSNCNSLISVFRMSVDKCDRLWIMDTGVTNILSSIQQLCPPKIMVFDLKTNTLIRKYILPTAQVFEGSLFSNIVTEVVEDCDHVFAYVNDVFRYGLIVYDFFKNTSYRLTHPYMYPEPTQSTYILDNLKFRWVDGIFGMAISPELSGKYKRHPYEYYHYNVHHYNGTNVDKTIRDDQRYMYFHSLSSNRHYYVSTTDLRNSSRYVNSSDIDEYFHYLGSRFRNTQASASAINSNGVMFYNLVTKHSVGCWNTKTKVYLPQTQDIVQTSRDILNFPNDLKIDPNDNIWILSNKLHQYLYGFLDFNVYNYRILVANSNDIVRNTKCDPYLSLNNYIHNVKNQYKQCPNYDL
;
A
#
# COMPACT_ATOMS: atom_id res chain seq x y z
N SER A 1 16.24 6.19 32.11
CA SER A 1 14.82 5.81 31.94
C SER A 1 14.73 4.86 30.77
N ASN A 2 14.27 3.62 30.96
CA ASN A 2 14.14 2.62 29.87
C ASN A 2 12.94 2.87 28.94
N LYS A 3 12.25 4.00 29.08
CA LYS A 3 11.04 4.35 28.30
C LYS A 3 11.35 4.87 26.90
N PHE A 4 12.55 5.38 26.65
CA PHE A 4 13.00 5.85 25.34
C PHE A 4 14.42 5.37 25.07
N ILE A 5 14.59 4.64 23.98
CA ILE A 5 15.88 4.15 23.47
C ILE A 5 15.96 4.59 22.01
N PRO A 6 16.66 5.69 21.68
CA PRO A 6 16.68 6.28 20.32
C PRO A 6 16.90 5.24 19.21
N GLU A 7 17.80 4.29 19.46
CA GLU A 7 18.25 3.24 18.54
C GLU A 7 17.14 2.26 18.13
N ASN A 8 16.08 2.19 18.94
CA ASN A 8 14.95 1.30 18.75
C ASN A 8 13.76 1.96 18.03
N ASN A 9 13.83 3.25 17.73
CA ASN A 9 12.70 4.00 17.16
C ASN A 9 12.81 4.09 15.63
N LEU A 10 12.29 3.09 14.93
CA LEU A 10 12.21 3.09 13.46
C LEU A 10 10.85 3.65 12.97
N PRO A 11 10.82 4.74 12.18
CA PRO A 11 9.61 5.18 11.52
C PRO A 11 9.23 4.20 10.41
N LEU A 12 8.00 3.69 10.47
CA LEU A 12 7.52 2.71 9.52
C LEU A 12 6.55 3.32 8.50
N GLY A 13 5.49 3.99 8.93
CA GLY A 13 4.45 4.52 8.04
C GLY A 13 4.42 6.05 8.06
N ILE A 14 3.93 6.64 6.97
CA ILE A 14 3.77 8.09 6.82
C ILE A 14 2.33 8.47 6.44
N GLY A 15 1.84 9.56 7.00
CA GLY A 15 0.60 10.23 6.61
C GLY A 15 0.83 11.72 6.42
N ILE A 16 0.15 12.33 5.45
CA ILE A 16 0.28 13.75 5.15
C ILE A 16 -1.11 14.37 5.16
N TRP A 17 -1.25 15.45 5.94
CA TRP A 17 -2.45 16.26 5.95
C TRP A 17 -2.09 17.73 6.06
N ARG A 18 -2.29 18.50 4.99
CA ARG A 18 -1.89 19.91 4.90
C ARG A 18 -0.41 20.05 5.27
N SER A 19 -0.07 20.82 6.29
CA SER A 19 1.30 21.00 6.80
C SER A 19 1.70 20.00 7.88
N THR A 20 0.84 19.03 8.23
CA THR A 20 1.13 18.04 9.28
C THR A 20 1.60 16.74 8.64
N ILE A 21 2.74 16.24 9.12
CA ILE A 21 3.26 14.91 8.78
C ILE A 21 3.07 14.01 9.99
N PHE A 22 2.51 12.83 9.75
CA PHE A 22 2.35 11.77 10.73
C PHE A 22 3.36 10.65 10.47
N LEU A 23 3.90 10.08 11.54
CA LEU A 23 4.82 8.95 11.50
C LEU A 23 4.39 7.88 12.50
N SER A 24 4.46 6.61 12.09
CA SER A 24 4.26 5.48 13.01
C SER A 24 5.57 4.85 13.42
N PHE A 25 5.61 4.39 14.67
CA PHE A 25 6.74 3.72 15.32
C PHE A 25 6.22 2.42 15.93
N PRO A 26 6.14 1.33 15.16
CA PRO A 26 5.69 0.04 15.66
C PRO A 26 6.56 -0.42 16.83
N LYS A 27 5.94 -0.99 17.87
CA LYS A 27 6.64 -1.42 19.09
C LYS A 27 7.40 -2.74 18.92
N TRP A 28 8.36 -2.78 18.00
CA TRP A 28 9.17 -3.96 17.67
C TRP A 28 10.27 -4.27 18.70
N LYS A 29 10.80 -3.23 19.35
CA LYS A 29 11.79 -3.29 20.42
C LYS A 29 11.32 -2.42 21.59
N ALA A 30 11.93 -2.57 22.76
CA ALA A 30 11.66 -1.72 23.92
C ALA A 30 12.10 -0.27 23.70
N GLY A 31 11.61 0.66 24.52
CA GLY A 31 12.03 2.07 24.48
C GLY A 31 11.38 2.90 23.38
N ILE A 32 10.15 2.55 22.99
CA ILE A 32 9.32 3.30 22.03
C ILE A 32 8.17 3.94 22.82
N PRO A 33 8.27 5.23 23.19
CA PRO A 33 7.35 5.88 24.13
C PRO A 33 5.95 6.11 23.53
N PHE A 34 5.87 6.38 22.23
CA PHE A 34 4.63 6.53 21.48
C PHE A 34 4.76 5.85 20.13
N THR A 35 3.69 5.20 19.68
CA THR A 35 3.67 4.49 18.39
C THR A 35 3.17 5.36 17.24
N LEU A 36 2.66 6.56 17.53
CA LEU A 36 2.16 7.50 16.54
C LEU A 36 2.59 8.91 16.94
N ALA A 37 3.20 9.62 16.00
CA ALA A 37 3.71 10.96 16.20
C ALA A 37 3.35 11.86 15.04
N SER A 38 3.50 13.17 15.26
CA SER A 38 3.36 14.19 14.23
C SER A 38 4.37 15.31 14.39
N PHE A 39 4.63 16.02 13.31
CA PHE A 39 5.38 17.29 13.29
C PHE A 39 4.89 18.16 12.13
N ASN A 40 5.26 19.45 12.14
CA ASN A 40 4.89 20.39 11.08
C ASN A 40 5.96 20.40 9.98
N MET A 41 5.55 20.27 8.71
CA MET A 41 6.47 20.26 7.57
C MET A 41 7.21 21.59 7.35
N ASN A 42 6.71 22.69 7.92
CA ASN A 42 7.35 23.99 7.85
C ASN A 42 8.40 24.20 8.97
N ASP A 43 8.65 23.18 9.80
CA ASP A 43 9.78 23.20 10.73
C ASP A 43 11.09 23.33 9.92
N PRO A 44 11.92 24.35 10.18
CA PRO A 44 13.15 24.56 9.44
C PRO A 44 14.25 23.54 9.79
N SER A 45 14.06 22.73 10.83
CA SER A 45 15.01 21.69 11.24
C SER A 45 15.03 20.52 10.25
N GLU A 46 16.23 20.07 9.88
CA GLU A 46 16.40 18.81 9.14
C GLU A 46 15.96 17.57 9.95
N SER A 47 15.89 17.69 11.28
CA SER A 47 15.48 16.63 12.21
C SER A 47 14.50 17.21 13.24
N PRO A 48 13.23 17.39 12.85
CA PRO A 48 12.22 18.02 13.70
C PRO A 48 11.89 17.16 14.93
N ILE A 49 11.53 17.80 16.03
CA ILE A 49 11.08 17.11 17.23
C ILE A 49 9.69 16.52 16.98
N LEU A 50 9.53 15.24 17.30
CA LEU A 50 8.27 14.52 17.13
C LEU A 50 7.38 14.67 18.35
N LEU A 51 6.11 14.96 18.13
CA LEU A 51 5.10 15.05 19.18
C LEU A 51 4.15 13.85 19.10
N PRO A 52 3.81 13.22 20.24
CA PRO A 52 2.85 12.12 20.27
C PRO A 52 1.48 12.58 19.75
N TYR A 53 0.86 11.79 18.88
CA TYR A 53 -0.45 12.12 18.30
C TYR A 53 -1.55 11.15 18.78
N PRO A 54 -2.74 11.67 19.19
CA PRO A 54 -3.08 13.09 19.28
C PRO A 54 -2.47 13.77 20.51
N ASN A 55 -2.17 13.02 21.57
CA ASN A 55 -1.44 13.47 22.76
C ASN A 55 -1.04 12.26 23.63
N TRP A 56 -0.32 12.50 24.73
CA TRP A 56 0.20 11.47 25.65
C TRP A 56 -0.85 10.53 26.27
N SER A 57 -2.12 10.94 26.38
CA SER A 57 -3.17 10.11 27.00
C SER A 57 -3.50 8.86 26.19
N TYR A 58 -3.06 8.77 24.94
CA TYR A 58 -3.29 7.64 24.04
C TYR A 58 -2.18 6.59 24.08
N PHE A 59 -1.19 6.71 24.99
CA PHE A 59 -0.03 5.82 25.05
C PHE A 59 0.10 5.16 26.42
N ASP A 60 -0.81 4.22 26.68
CA ASP A 60 -0.84 3.36 27.86
C ASP A 60 -1.00 1.90 27.42
N ASP A 61 0.07 1.12 27.55
CA ASP A 61 0.12 -0.28 27.11
C ASP A 61 -0.77 -1.21 27.93
N SER A 62 -1.24 -0.77 29.11
CA SER A 62 -2.16 -1.54 29.95
C SER A 62 -3.63 -1.37 29.55
N ASN A 63 -3.93 -0.41 28.66
CA ASN A 63 -5.29 -0.03 28.29
C ASN A 63 -5.53 -0.22 26.78
N CYS A 64 -6.33 -1.22 26.41
CA CYS A 64 -6.63 -1.49 25.00
C CYS A 64 -7.50 -0.44 24.29
N ASN A 65 -7.94 0.61 25.01
CA ASN A 65 -8.50 1.81 24.39
C ASN A 65 -7.41 2.75 23.82
N SER A 66 -6.17 2.61 24.27
CA SER A 66 -5.00 3.35 23.82
C SER A 66 -4.37 2.74 22.57
N LEU A 67 -3.41 3.46 21.99
CA LEU A 67 -2.57 2.99 20.89
C LEU A 67 -1.44 2.12 21.42
N ILE A 68 -1.31 0.92 20.87
CA ILE A 68 -0.30 -0.05 21.26
C ILE A 68 0.84 -0.05 20.24
N SER A 69 0.56 -0.42 18.98
CA SER A 69 1.58 -0.61 17.95
C SER A 69 1.00 -0.36 16.56
N VAL A 70 1.05 0.91 16.14
CA VAL A 70 0.56 1.41 14.85
C VAL A 70 1.58 1.09 13.77
N PHE A 71 1.14 0.46 12.69
CA PHE A 71 2.01 0.10 11.57
C PHE A 71 1.93 1.08 10.40
N ARG A 72 0.71 1.33 9.92
CA ARG A 72 0.42 2.16 8.76
C ARG A 72 -0.82 2.99 9.02
N MET A 73 -0.95 4.01 8.20
CA MET A 73 -2.05 4.94 8.23
C MET A 73 -2.48 5.35 6.82
N SER A 74 -3.69 5.88 6.73
CA SER A 74 -4.26 6.50 5.54
C SER A 74 -4.97 7.78 5.96
N VAL A 75 -4.72 8.87 5.23
CA VAL A 75 -5.51 10.09 5.34
C VAL A 75 -6.52 10.07 4.21
N ASP A 76 -7.81 10.19 4.52
CA ASP A 76 -8.86 10.19 3.50
C ASP A 76 -9.22 11.61 3.03
N LYS A 77 -10.09 11.70 2.00
CA LYS A 77 -10.55 12.99 1.45
C LYS A 77 -11.44 13.80 2.41
N CYS A 78 -11.75 13.25 3.58
CA CYS A 78 -12.66 13.80 4.58
C CYS A 78 -11.92 14.40 5.78
N ASP A 79 -10.61 14.62 5.66
CA ASP A 79 -9.74 15.12 6.73
C ASP A 79 -9.72 14.17 7.95
N ARG A 80 -9.68 12.86 7.71
CA ARG A 80 -9.59 11.85 8.78
C ARG A 80 -8.32 11.00 8.66
N LEU A 81 -7.69 10.74 9.80
CA LEU A 81 -6.56 9.82 9.90
C LEU A 81 -7.06 8.44 10.36
N TRP A 82 -6.92 7.47 9.47
CA TRP A 82 -7.21 6.07 9.70
C TRP A 82 -5.91 5.36 10.02
N ILE A 83 -5.87 4.67 11.14
CA ILE A 83 -4.68 3.93 11.57
C ILE A 83 -5.02 2.47 11.81
N MET A 84 -4.07 1.61 11.45
CA MET A 84 -4.09 0.20 11.82
C MET A 84 -3.17 -0.02 13.02
N ASP A 85 -3.75 -0.31 14.17
CA ASP A 85 -3.04 -0.72 15.37
C ASP A 85 -3.09 -2.25 15.50
N THR A 86 -1.93 -2.87 15.45
CA THR A 86 -1.79 -4.33 15.48
C THR A 86 -2.04 -4.91 16.87
N GLY A 87 -1.85 -4.12 17.93
CA GLY A 87 -1.87 -4.62 19.30
C GLY A 87 -0.69 -5.55 19.65
N VAL A 88 0.30 -5.68 18.75
CA VAL A 88 1.45 -6.57 18.91
C VAL A 88 2.71 -5.79 19.26
N THR A 89 3.42 -6.24 20.30
CA THR A 89 4.70 -5.68 20.74
C THR A 89 5.82 -6.72 20.69
N ASN A 90 7.06 -6.26 20.78
CA ASN A 90 8.28 -7.08 20.92
C ASN A 90 8.47 -8.13 19.81
N ILE A 91 7.99 -7.82 18.60
CA ILE A 91 7.94 -8.74 17.44
C ILE A 91 9.28 -9.42 17.14
N LEU A 92 10.40 -8.76 17.40
CA LEU A 92 11.73 -9.28 17.09
C LEU A 92 12.37 -10.15 18.18
N SER A 93 11.77 -10.21 19.37
CA SER A 93 12.31 -10.97 20.52
C SER A 93 11.30 -12.01 21.03
N SER A 94 10.12 -11.56 21.44
CA SER A 94 9.01 -12.41 21.87
C SER A 94 7.72 -11.72 21.46
N ILE A 95 7.08 -12.22 20.40
CA ILE A 95 5.81 -11.67 19.91
C ILE A 95 4.80 -11.72 21.06
N GLN A 96 4.32 -10.54 21.47
CA GLN A 96 3.34 -10.38 22.54
C GLN A 96 2.12 -9.67 22.00
N GLN A 97 0.97 -10.35 21.97
CA GLN A 97 -0.31 -9.74 21.66
C GLN A 97 -0.87 -9.12 22.94
N LEU A 98 -0.78 -7.79 23.09
CA LEU A 98 -1.29 -7.09 24.26
C LEU A 98 -2.79 -6.79 24.14
N CYS A 99 -3.23 -6.43 22.94
CA CYS A 99 -4.62 -6.05 22.67
C CYS A 99 -5.09 -6.59 21.32
N PRO A 100 -6.39 -6.81 21.10
CA PRO A 100 -6.90 -7.14 19.77
C PRO A 100 -6.54 -6.07 18.73
N PRO A 101 -6.28 -6.46 17.46
CA PRO A 101 -6.03 -5.52 16.39
C PRO A 101 -7.25 -4.63 16.14
N LYS A 102 -7.01 -3.33 15.93
CA LYS A 102 -8.07 -2.34 15.82
C LYS A 102 -7.78 -1.27 14.76
N ILE A 103 -8.84 -0.84 14.11
CA ILE A 103 -8.86 0.36 13.27
C ILE A 103 -9.30 1.52 14.17
N MET A 104 -8.53 2.60 14.17
CA MET A 104 -8.91 3.85 14.83
C MET A 104 -8.94 4.98 13.82
N VAL A 105 -9.95 5.83 13.94
CA VAL A 105 -10.16 6.96 13.03
C VAL A 105 -10.24 8.23 13.84
N PHE A 106 -9.41 9.21 13.49
CA PHE A 106 -9.36 10.51 14.13
C PHE A 106 -9.81 11.58 13.14
N ASP A 107 -10.65 12.51 13.59
CA ASP A 107 -10.88 13.77 12.89
C ASP A 107 -9.63 14.64 13.04
N LEU A 108 -9.02 15.04 11.92
CA LEU A 108 -7.77 15.82 11.91
C LEU A 108 -7.99 17.31 12.19
N LYS A 109 -9.23 17.81 12.06
CA LYS A 109 -9.56 19.21 12.38
C LYS A 109 -9.61 19.42 13.90
N THR A 110 -10.14 18.43 14.61
CA THR A 110 -10.32 18.50 16.08
C THR A 110 -9.30 17.64 16.84
N ASN A 111 -8.54 16.79 16.16
CA ASN A 111 -7.66 15.78 16.75
C ASN A 111 -8.37 14.81 17.70
N THR A 112 -9.66 14.53 17.45
CA THR A 112 -10.48 13.67 18.31
C THR A 112 -10.74 12.31 17.66
N LEU A 113 -10.74 11.26 18.47
CA LEU A 113 -11.14 9.93 18.05
C LEU A 113 -12.63 9.92 17.68
N ILE A 114 -12.96 9.54 16.44
CA ILE A 114 -14.34 9.39 15.97
C ILE A 114 -14.79 7.93 15.91
N ARG A 115 -13.86 6.98 15.72
CA ARG A 115 -14.17 5.55 15.62
C ARG A 115 -13.03 4.71 16.19
N LYS A 116 -13.42 3.71 16.96
CA LYS A 116 -12.57 2.58 17.33
C LYS A 116 -13.31 1.30 16.96
N TYR A 117 -12.76 0.55 16.02
CA TYR A 117 -13.32 -0.71 15.55
C TYR A 117 -12.32 -1.83 15.82
N ILE A 118 -12.70 -2.76 16.70
CA ILE A 118 -11.90 -3.95 16.98
C ILE A 118 -12.23 -4.99 15.92
N LEU A 119 -11.22 -5.55 15.26
CA LEU A 119 -11.45 -6.58 14.26
C LEU A 119 -12.08 -7.82 14.94
N PRO A 120 -13.19 -8.38 14.40
CA PRO A 120 -13.82 -9.56 14.97
C PRO A 120 -12.84 -10.74 15.03
N THR A 121 -12.88 -11.51 16.11
CA THR A 121 -11.98 -12.66 16.33
C THR A 121 -12.05 -13.69 15.21
N ALA A 122 -13.23 -13.89 14.62
CA ALA A 122 -13.43 -14.77 13.46
C ALA A 122 -12.66 -14.33 12.19
N GLN A 123 -12.16 -13.09 12.14
CA GLN A 123 -11.41 -12.52 11.02
C GLN A 123 -9.91 -12.39 11.30
N VAL A 124 -9.50 -12.67 12.55
CA VAL A 124 -8.13 -12.58 13.05
C VAL A 124 -7.64 -13.99 13.34
N PHE A 125 -6.92 -14.58 12.39
CA PHE A 125 -6.37 -15.92 12.54
C PHE A 125 -5.10 -15.90 13.39
N GLU A 126 -4.76 -17.02 14.02
CA GLU A 126 -3.53 -17.15 14.80
C GLU A 126 -2.31 -16.77 13.95
N GLY A 127 -1.48 -15.84 14.43
CA GLY A 127 -0.30 -15.35 13.72
C GLY A 127 -0.59 -14.33 12.60
N SER A 128 -1.81 -13.78 12.53
CA SER A 128 -2.12 -12.64 11.65
C SER A 128 -1.27 -11.42 12.00
N LEU A 129 -0.90 -10.64 10.99
CA LEU A 129 -0.26 -9.34 11.19
C LEU A 129 -0.83 -8.33 10.20
N PHE A 130 -1.58 -7.35 10.71
CA PHE A 130 -2.24 -6.35 9.88
C PHE A 130 -1.32 -5.16 9.66
N SER A 131 -0.64 -5.11 8.51
CA SER A 131 0.51 -4.22 8.32
C SER A 131 0.20 -2.93 7.57
N ASN A 132 -0.90 -2.86 6.83
CA ASN A 132 -1.25 -1.76 5.93
C ASN A 132 -2.76 -1.48 5.94
N ILE A 133 -3.12 -0.21 5.68
CA ILE A 133 -4.49 0.26 5.56
C ILE A 133 -4.57 1.28 4.42
N VAL A 134 -5.56 1.10 3.54
CA VAL A 134 -5.92 2.06 2.49
C VAL A 134 -7.42 2.33 2.55
N THR A 135 -7.82 3.56 2.24
CA THR A 135 -9.23 4.00 2.34
C THR A 135 -9.78 4.40 0.98
N GLU A 136 -11.08 4.13 0.78
CA GLU A 136 -11.87 4.54 -0.37
C GLU A 136 -13.08 5.31 0.12
N VAL A 137 -13.22 6.56 -0.32
CA VAL A 137 -14.42 7.36 -0.06
C VAL A 137 -15.29 7.30 -1.31
N VAL A 138 -16.34 6.48 -1.26
CA VAL A 138 -17.16 6.10 -2.41
C VAL A 138 -18.06 7.25 -2.83
N GLU A 139 -18.99 7.64 -1.96
CA GLU A 139 -19.98 8.68 -2.24
C GLU A 139 -19.63 9.94 -1.45
N ASP A 140 -19.68 9.81 -0.12
CA ASP A 140 -19.47 10.89 0.83
C ASP A 140 -18.62 10.41 2.03
N CYS A 141 -18.49 11.27 3.04
CA CYS A 141 -17.68 10.97 4.22
C CYS A 141 -18.31 9.93 5.17
N ASP A 142 -19.56 9.54 4.98
CA ASP A 142 -20.19 8.46 5.74
C ASP A 142 -20.01 7.11 5.04
N HIS A 143 -19.97 7.10 3.70
CA HIS A 143 -19.80 5.90 2.87
C HIS A 143 -18.34 5.64 2.51
N VAL A 144 -17.57 5.24 3.51
CA VAL A 144 -16.13 4.98 3.39
C VAL A 144 -15.79 3.54 3.70
N PHE A 145 -14.91 2.97 2.88
CA PHE A 145 -14.38 1.63 3.09
C PHE A 145 -12.89 1.70 3.42
N ALA A 146 -12.46 0.84 4.34
CA ALA A 146 -11.05 0.61 4.62
C ALA A 146 -10.66 -0.82 4.26
N TYR A 147 -9.52 -0.97 3.61
CA TYR A 147 -8.94 -2.24 3.23
C TYR A 147 -7.67 -2.46 4.03
N VAL A 148 -7.64 -3.52 4.84
CA VAL A 148 -6.53 -3.83 5.74
C VAL A 148 -5.96 -5.19 5.34
N ASN A 149 -4.69 -5.23 4.94
CA ASN A 149 -4.05 -6.49 4.56
C ASN A 149 -3.65 -7.29 5.81
N ASP A 150 -3.52 -8.59 5.64
CA ASP A 150 -2.91 -9.48 6.60
C ASP A 150 -1.70 -10.15 5.95
N VAL A 151 -0.51 -9.69 6.32
CA VAL A 151 0.73 -10.07 5.61
C VAL A 151 1.15 -11.51 5.89
N PHE A 152 0.78 -12.06 7.05
CA PHE A 152 1.19 -13.40 7.49
C PHE A 152 0.11 -14.47 7.33
N ARG A 153 -1.15 -14.08 7.11
CA ARG A 153 -2.25 -15.00 6.75
C ARG A 153 -2.91 -14.65 5.42
N TYR A 154 -2.21 -13.87 4.60
CA TYR A 154 -2.47 -13.63 3.18
C TYR A 154 -3.92 -13.26 2.85
N GLY A 155 -4.52 -12.41 3.68
CA GLY A 155 -5.91 -12.03 3.58
C GLY A 155 -6.10 -10.53 3.49
N LEU A 156 -7.34 -10.14 3.23
CA LEU A 156 -7.78 -8.76 3.15
C LEU A 156 -9.03 -8.58 3.99
N ILE A 157 -9.00 -7.67 4.95
CA ILE A 157 -10.19 -7.20 5.65
C ILE A 157 -10.79 -6.05 4.85
N VAL A 158 -12.09 -6.14 4.59
CA VAL A 158 -12.90 -5.04 4.07
C VAL A 158 -13.76 -4.52 5.21
N TYR A 159 -13.55 -3.28 5.63
CA TYR A 159 -14.33 -2.61 6.67
C TYR A 159 -15.23 -1.55 6.05
N ASP A 160 -16.53 -1.65 6.32
CA ASP A 160 -17.57 -0.69 5.93
C ASP A 160 -17.81 0.26 7.11
N PHE A 161 -17.43 1.54 6.96
CA PHE A 161 -17.54 2.54 8.01
C PHE A 161 -18.98 2.88 8.38
N PHE A 162 -19.86 2.91 7.37
CA PHE A 162 -21.28 3.25 7.54
C PHE A 162 -21.99 2.18 8.36
N LYS A 163 -21.83 0.91 7.95
CA LYS A 163 -22.42 -0.24 8.67
C LYS A 163 -21.68 -0.59 9.94
N ASN A 164 -20.44 -0.10 10.08
CA ASN A 164 -19.52 -0.43 11.15
C ASN A 164 -19.32 -1.96 11.29
N THR A 165 -19.13 -2.62 10.15
CA THR A 165 -18.91 -4.07 10.05
C THR A 165 -17.75 -4.36 9.12
N SER A 166 -17.11 -5.51 9.29
CA SER A 166 -16.08 -5.98 8.38
C SER A 166 -16.26 -7.44 8.02
N TYR A 167 -15.56 -7.88 6.98
CA TYR A 167 -15.38 -9.28 6.62
C TYR A 167 -13.99 -9.51 6.07
N ARG A 168 -13.56 -10.78 6.07
CA ARG A 168 -12.26 -11.20 5.56
C ARG A 168 -12.42 -11.89 4.21
N LEU A 169 -11.52 -11.57 3.29
CA LEU A 169 -11.33 -12.22 2.00
C LEU A 169 -9.93 -12.84 1.96
N THR A 170 -9.80 -13.95 1.21
CA THR A 170 -8.51 -14.58 0.91
C THR A 170 -8.55 -15.05 -0.54
N HIS A 171 -7.47 -14.80 -1.29
CA HIS A 171 -7.32 -15.30 -2.66
C HIS A 171 -5.86 -15.72 -2.88
N PRO A 172 -5.55 -16.76 -3.67
CA PRO A 172 -4.16 -17.20 -3.92
C PRO A 172 -3.21 -16.10 -4.43
N TYR A 173 -3.75 -15.07 -5.09
CA TYR A 173 -2.96 -13.90 -5.53
C TYR A 173 -2.42 -13.04 -4.39
N MET A 174 -2.88 -13.26 -3.16
CA MET A 174 -2.38 -12.59 -1.95
C MET A 174 -1.16 -13.32 -1.35
N TYR A 175 -0.78 -14.48 -1.89
CA TYR A 175 0.27 -15.33 -1.32
C TYR A 175 1.65 -14.85 -1.81
N PRO A 176 2.71 -15.06 -1.02
CA PRO A 176 4.07 -14.81 -1.47
C PRO A 176 4.50 -15.82 -2.54
N GLU A 177 5.40 -15.43 -3.44
CA GLU A 177 6.09 -16.34 -4.35
C GLU A 177 7.39 -16.81 -3.71
N PRO A 178 7.56 -18.12 -3.37
CA PRO A 178 8.74 -18.62 -2.68
C PRO A 178 10.07 -18.31 -3.40
N THR A 179 10.03 -18.21 -4.73
CA THR A 179 11.20 -17.88 -5.56
C THR A 179 11.63 -16.41 -5.46
N GLN A 180 10.74 -15.53 -4.97
CA GLN A 180 11.00 -14.09 -4.79
C GLN A 180 11.24 -13.71 -3.32
N SER A 181 11.26 -14.68 -2.41
CA SER A 181 11.43 -14.44 -0.97
C SER A 181 12.84 -14.08 -0.53
N THR A 182 13.84 -14.14 -1.42
CA THR A 182 15.23 -13.81 -1.07
C THR A 182 15.54 -12.35 -1.43
N TYR A 183 16.02 -11.62 -0.44
CA TYR A 183 16.43 -10.22 -0.55
C TYR A 183 17.94 -10.12 -0.37
N ILE A 184 18.57 -9.28 -1.20
CA ILE A 184 19.99 -8.96 -1.11
C ILE A 184 20.08 -7.44 -1.16
N LEU A 185 20.49 -6.82 -0.05
CA LEU A 185 20.54 -5.37 0.12
C LEU A 185 21.71 -5.02 1.05
N ASP A 186 22.58 -4.10 0.64
CA ASP A 186 23.78 -3.68 1.39
C ASP A 186 24.61 -4.85 1.96
N ASN A 187 24.88 -5.86 1.12
CA ASN A 187 25.59 -7.10 1.49
C ASN A 187 24.88 -7.97 2.54
N LEU A 188 23.68 -7.60 2.99
CA LEU A 188 22.82 -8.45 3.81
C LEU A 188 21.96 -9.33 2.90
N LYS A 189 21.94 -10.63 3.21
CA LYS A 189 21.06 -11.61 2.57
C LYS A 189 20.06 -12.10 3.59
N PHE A 190 18.77 -11.89 3.31
CA PHE A 190 17.69 -12.31 4.20
C PHE A 190 16.51 -12.86 3.40
N ARG A 191 15.56 -13.49 4.11
CA ARG A 191 14.37 -14.06 3.52
C ARG A 191 13.12 -13.59 4.24
N TRP A 192 12.18 -13.04 3.48
CA TRP A 192 10.83 -12.72 3.95
C TRP A 192 9.81 -13.41 3.06
N VAL A 193 8.69 -13.82 3.64
CA VAL A 193 7.60 -14.56 2.96
C VAL A 193 6.28 -13.81 3.12
N ASP A 194 6.39 -12.49 3.10
CA ASP A 194 5.29 -11.56 3.30
C ASP A 194 4.37 -11.60 2.07
N GLY A 195 3.08 -11.86 2.31
CA GLY A 195 2.03 -11.89 1.29
C GLY A 195 1.60 -10.49 0.87
N ILE A 196 0.31 -10.32 0.54
CA ILE A 196 -0.31 -9.04 0.15
C ILE A 196 0.21 -7.89 1.00
N PHE A 197 0.74 -6.85 0.35
CA PHE A 197 1.50 -5.79 1.01
C PHE A 197 1.17 -4.40 0.46
N GLY A 198 1.58 -4.12 -0.78
CA GLY A 198 1.26 -2.88 -1.46
C GLY A 198 -0.15 -2.94 -2.03
N MET A 199 -0.94 -1.90 -1.75
CA MET A 199 -2.32 -1.75 -2.19
C MET A 199 -2.52 -0.31 -2.68
N ALA A 200 -3.04 -0.13 -3.89
CA ALA A 200 -3.24 1.16 -4.51
C ALA A 200 -4.59 1.21 -5.22
N ILE A 201 -5.43 2.18 -4.86
CA ILE A 201 -6.73 2.39 -5.47
C ILE A 201 -6.60 3.38 -6.62
N SER A 202 -7.19 3.05 -7.78
CA SER A 202 -7.20 3.97 -8.91
C SER A 202 -8.06 5.22 -8.63
N PRO A 203 -7.81 6.32 -9.33
CA PRO A 203 -8.81 7.37 -9.49
C PRO A 203 -10.12 6.80 -10.06
N GLU A 204 -11.20 7.54 -9.87
CA GLU A 204 -12.50 7.22 -10.45
C GLU A 204 -12.42 7.28 -11.98
N LEU A 205 -12.90 6.24 -12.65
CA LEU A 205 -12.84 6.15 -14.09
C LEU A 205 -13.98 6.95 -14.73
N SER A 206 -13.68 8.16 -15.21
CA SER A 206 -14.65 8.98 -15.95
C SER A 206 -14.58 8.76 -17.48
N GLY A 207 -15.73 8.87 -18.16
CA GLY A 207 -15.82 8.95 -19.63
C GLY A 207 -15.57 7.64 -20.43
N LYS A 208 -14.89 7.74 -21.59
CA LYS A 208 -14.62 6.60 -22.52
C LYS A 208 -13.69 5.52 -21.94
N TYR A 209 -13.14 5.71 -20.74
CA TYR A 209 -12.21 4.79 -20.06
C TYR A 209 -12.87 3.90 -19.00
N LYS A 210 -14.21 3.90 -18.94
CA LYS A 210 -15.05 3.12 -18.00
C LYS A 210 -14.82 1.60 -17.93
N ARG A 211 -14.00 1.01 -18.81
CA ARG A 211 -13.69 -0.43 -18.78
C ARG A 211 -12.20 -0.70 -18.89
N HIS A 212 -11.67 -1.48 -17.94
CA HIS A 212 -10.36 -2.11 -18.10
C HIS A 212 -10.43 -3.10 -19.29
N PRO A 213 -9.43 -3.19 -20.19
CA PRO A 213 -9.59 -3.93 -21.44
C PRO A 213 -9.69 -5.44 -21.21
N TYR A 214 -9.24 -5.94 -20.06
CA TYR A 214 -9.43 -7.34 -19.68
C TYR A 214 -10.88 -7.68 -19.32
N GLU A 215 -11.68 -6.72 -18.85
CA GLU A 215 -13.14 -6.90 -18.72
C GLU A 215 -13.80 -7.01 -20.11
N TYR A 216 -13.29 -6.30 -21.12
CA TYR A 216 -13.82 -6.42 -22.49
C TYR A 216 -13.65 -7.84 -23.05
N TYR A 217 -12.52 -8.50 -22.77
CA TYR A 217 -12.28 -9.87 -23.21
C TYR A 217 -13.12 -10.90 -22.45
N HIS A 218 -13.23 -10.81 -21.12
CA HIS A 218 -14.07 -11.75 -20.34
C HIS A 218 -15.57 -11.55 -20.62
N TYR A 219 -16.02 -10.31 -20.81
CA TYR A 219 -17.41 -10.00 -21.13
C TYR A 219 -17.89 -10.70 -22.40
N ASN A 220 -17.04 -10.80 -23.43
CA ASN A 220 -17.37 -11.47 -24.69
C ASN A 220 -17.38 -13.01 -24.57
N VAL A 221 -16.66 -13.59 -23.61
CA VAL A 221 -16.62 -15.04 -23.40
C VAL A 221 -17.86 -15.53 -22.62
N HIS A 222 -18.31 -14.77 -21.60
CA HIS A 222 -19.50 -15.14 -20.83
C HIS A 222 -20.83 -14.78 -21.53
N HIS A 223 -20.82 -13.83 -22.49
CA HIS A 223 -22.01 -13.50 -23.29
C HIS A 223 -22.41 -14.58 -24.31
N TYR A 224 -21.62 -15.62 -24.51
CA TYR A 224 -22.04 -16.79 -25.30
C TYR A 224 -23.11 -17.64 -24.59
N ASN A 225 -23.35 -17.43 -23.29
CA ASN A 225 -24.30 -18.21 -22.47
C ASN A 225 -25.58 -17.46 -22.05
N GLY A 226 -25.92 -16.34 -22.71
CA GLY A 226 -27.31 -15.84 -22.74
C GLY A 226 -27.90 -15.20 -21.48
N THR A 227 -27.11 -14.89 -20.44
CA THR A 227 -27.61 -14.14 -19.28
C THR A 227 -27.44 -12.62 -19.49
N ASN A 228 -28.57 -11.92 -19.65
CA ASN A 228 -28.61 -10.46 -19.64
C ASN A 228 -28.32 -9.97 -18.21
N VAL A 229 -27.07 -9.60 -17.93
CA VAL A 229 -26.70 -8.86 -16.72
C VAL A 229 -27.01 -7.38 -16.96
N ASP A 230 -27.79 -6.80 -16.03
CA ASP A 230 -28.29 -5.43 -16.09
C ASP A 230 -27.16 -4.40 -16.27
N LYS A 231 -27.36 -3.50 -17.24
CA LYS A 231 -26.34 -2.67 -17.88
C LYS A 231 -26.31 -1.26 -17.29
N THR A 232 -25.89 -1.13 -16.05
CA THR A 232 -25.44 0.17 -15.52
C THR A 232 -24.05 0.03 -14.92
N ILE A 233 -23.03 0.29 -15.74
CA ILE A 233 -21.68 0.59 -15.23
C ILE A 233 -21.84 1.84 -14.39
N ARG A 234 -21.77 1.68 -13.06
CA ARG A 234 -21.88 2.81 -12.13
C ARG A 234 -20.72 3.76 -12.39
N ASP A 235 -20.99 5.05 -12.27
CA ASP A 235 -20.01 6.11 -12.52
C ASP A 235 -18.83 6.09 -11.50
N ASP A 236 -18.92 5.29 -10.42
CA ASP A 236 -17.98 5.20 -9.29
C ASP A 236 -16.89 4.09 -9.42
N GLN A 237 -16.72 3.47 -10.59
CA GLN A 237 -15.85 2.29 -10.70
C GLN A 237 -14.36 2.62 -10.49
N ARG A 238 -13.77 2.01 -9.46
CA ARG A 238 -12.33 2.02 -9.15
C ARG A 238 -11.79 0.61 -9.08
N TYR A 239 -10.48 0.47 -9.27
CA TYR A 239 -9.77 -0.80 -9.08
C TYR A 239 -8.77 -0.68 -7.94
N MET A 240 -8.76 -1.71 -7.11
CA MET A 240 -7.66 -1.97 -6.18
C MET A 240 -6.60 -2.77 -6.91
N TYR A 241 -5.42 -2.18 -7.08
CA TYR A 241 -4.21 -2.89 -7.49
C TYR A 241 -3.44 -3.33 -6.26
N PHE A 242 -2.93 -4.55 -6.28
CA PHE A 242 -2.17 -5.06 -5.15
C PHE A 242 -1.08 -6.05 -5.58
N HIS A 243 -0.12 -6.25 -4.69
CA HIS A 243 0.93 -7.25 -4.83
C HIS A 243 1.39 -7.76 -3.48
N SER A 244 1.95 -8.96 -3.46
CA SER A 244 2.70 -9.46 -2.31
C SER A 244 4.07 -8.78 -2.22
N LEU A 245 4.64 -8.66 -1.01
CA LEU A 245 6.00 -8.12 -0.84
C LEU A 245 7.02 -9.04 -1.53
N SER A 246 6.92 -10.34 -1.26
CA SER A 246 7.74 -11.38 -1.90
C SER A 246 7.14 -11.83 -3.23
N SER A 247 7.03 -10.90 -4.19
CA SER A 247 6.57 -11.16 -5.55
C SER A 247 7.03 -10.04 -6.49
N ASN A 248 7.09 -10.31 -7.79
CA ASN A 248 7.19 -9.29 -8.84
C ASN A 248 5.88 -9.12 -9.63
N ARG A 249 4.83 -9.88 -9.31
CA ARG A 249 3.53 -9.82 -9.98
C ARG A 249 2.66 -8.70 -9.41
N HIS A 250 1.68 -8.28 -10.20
CA HIS A 250 0.57 -7.45 -9.76
C HIS A 250 -0.75 -8.10 -10.11
N TYR A 251 -1.74 -7.74 -9.32
CA TYR A 251 -3.11 -8.19 -9.45
C TYR A 251 -4.04 -7.00 -9.29
N TYR A 252 -5.28 -7.15 -9.71
CA TYR A 252 -6.30 -6.14 -9.50
C TYR A 252 -7.68 -6.75 -9.31
N VAL A 253 -8.56 -5.99 -8.66
CA VAL A 253 -9.95 -6.32 -8.39
C VAL A 253 -10.76 -5.03 -8.34
N SER A 254 -12.01 -5.07 -8.81
CA SER A 254 -12.93 -3.94 -8.71
C SER A 254 -13.26 -3.65 -7.24
N THR A 255 -13.21 -2.38 -6.81
CA THR A 255 -13.59 -2.04 -5.43
C THR A 255 -15.08 -2.28 -5.19
N THR A 256 -15.92 -2.13 -6.20
CA THR A 256 -17.36 -2.46 -6.13
C THR A 256 -17.60 -3.93 -5.80
N ASP A 257 -16.79 -4.83 -6.36
CA ASP A 257 -16.88 -6.25 -6.03
C ASP A 257 -16.32 -6.50 -4.63
N LEU A 258 -15.16 -5.90 -4.29
CA LEU A 258 -14.60 -6.01 -2.93
C LEU A 258 -15.57 -5.58 -1.84
N ARG A 259 -16.39 -4.54 -2.07
CA ARG A 259 -17.38 -3.99 -1.12
C ARG A 259 -18.66 -4.83 -0.99
N ASN A 260 -18.89 -5.78 -1.89
CA ASN A 260 -20.09 -6.61 -1.88
C ASN A 260 -19.84 -7.95 -1.19
N SER A 261 -20.02 -7.99 0.13
CA SER A 261 -19.82 -9.20 0.94
C SER A 261 -20.62 -10.41 0.45
N SER A 262 -21.79 -10.20 -0.17
CA SER A 262 -22.65 -11.29 -0.67
C SER A 262 -22.02 -12.05 -1.84
N ARG A 263 -21.01 -11.50 -2.51
CA ARG A 263 -20.28 -12.20 -3.59
C ARG A 263 -19.34 -13.30 -3.08
N TYR A 264 -19.01 -13.28 -1.79
CA TYR A 264 -17.95 -14.12 -1.22
C TYR A 264 -18.49 -15.18 -0.25
N VAL A 265 -19.78 -15.52 -0.38
CA VAL A 265 -20.43 -16.57 0.41
C VAL A 265 -19.93 -17.96 -0.03
N ASN A 266 -19.64 -18.14 -1.32
CA ASN A 266 -19.03 -19.35 -1.86
C ASN A 266 -17.59 -19.08 -2.29
N SER A 267 -16.67 -19.99 -1.94
CA SER A 267 -15.25 -19.82 -2.23
C SER A 267 -14.88 -20.00 -3.71
N SER A 268 -15.75 -20.56 -4.55
CA SER A 268 -15.50 -20.72 -6.00
C SER A 268 -15.68 -19.42 -6.78
N ASP A 269 -16.56 -18.54 -6.31
CA ASP A 269 -16.98 -17.37 -7.08
C ASP A 269 -15.94 -16.25 -6.98
N ILE A 270 -15.06 -16.30 -5.97
CA ILE A 270 -14.02 -15.29 -5.74
C ILE A 270 -13.03 -15.19 -6.90
N ASP A 271 -12.73 -16.30 -7.58
CA ASP A 271 -11.76 -16.38 -8.67
C ASP A 271 -12.22 -15.57 -9.90
N GLU A 272 -13.51 -15.29 -10.03
CA GLU A 272 -14.06 -14.49 -11.14
C GLU A 272 -13.73 -12.99 -11.00
N TYR A 273 -13.45 -12.51 -9.79
CA TYR A 273 -13.27 -11.08 -9.52
C TYR A 273 -11.81 -10.64 -9.39
N PHE A 274 -10.91 -11.57 -9.10
CA PHE A 274 -9.48 -11.29 -8.92
C PHE A 274 -8.72 -11.59 -10.21
N HIS A 275 -7.97 -10.62 -10.70
CA HIS A 275 -7.33 -10.73 -12.00
C HIS A 275 -5.82 -10.55 -11.93
N TYR A 276 -5.10 -11.40 -12.65
CA TYR A 276 -3.68 -11.21 -12.90
C TYR A 276 -3.45 -10.03 -13.86
N LEU A 277 -2.60 -9.09 -13.45
CA LEU A 277 -2.27 -7.92 -14.26
C LEU A 277 -1.04 -8.17 -15.14
N GLY A 278 -0.01 -8.77 -14.57
CA GLY A 278 1.31 -8.88 -15.18
C GLY A 278 2.42 -8.89 -14.14
N SER A 279 3.66 -8.66 -14.58
CA SER A 279 4.83 -8.63 -13.70
C SER A 279 5.81 -7.49 -13.98
N ARG A 280 6.52 -7.10 -12.94
CA ARG A 280 7.71 -6.24 -12.98
C ARG A 280 8.92 -7.06 -13.43
N PHE A 281 10.00 -6.38 -13.82
CA PHE A 281 11.27 -7.03 -14.17
C PHE A 281 11.91 -7.77 -12.98
N ARG A 282 12.94 -8.60 -13.21
CA ARG A 282 13.56 -9.40 -12.13
C ARG A 282 14.18 -8.52 -11.03
N ASN A 283 14.16 -9.01 -9.79
CA ASN A 283 14.68 -8.33 -8.59
C ASN A 283 14.00 -6.98 -8.35
N THR A 284 12.68 -6.98 -8.22
CA THR A 284 11.85 -5.77 -8.05
C THR A 284 10.74 -5.97 -7.02
N GLN A 285 11.03 -6.72 -5.95
CA GLN A 285 10.16 -6.75 -4.78
C GLN A 285 9.86 -5.32 -4.35
N ALA A 286 8.57 -5.05 -4.10
CA ALA A 286 8.09 -3.71 -3.87
C ALA A 286 7.42 -3.62 -2.50
N SER A 287 7.59 -2.49 -1.82
CA SER A 287 6.91 -2.20 -0.56
C SER A 287 5.56 -1.52 -0.82
N ALA A 288 5.42 -0.24 -0.47
CA ALA A 288 4.21 0.53 -0.72
C ALA A 288 4.05 0.93 -2.19
N SER A 289 2.78 1.06 -2.60
CA SER A 289 2.37 1.57 -3.90
C SER A 289 1.19 2.54 -3.75
N ALA A 290 1.06 3.47 -4.68
CA ALA A 290 -0.06 4.40 -4.77
C ALA A 290 -0.23 4.89 -6.21
N ILE A 291 -1.40 5.44 -6.54
CA ILE A 291 -1.72 5.96 -7.87
C ILE A 291 -2.08 7.45 -7.74
N ASN A 292 -1.52 8.28 -8.61
CA ASN A 292 -1.84 9.71 -8.66
C ASN A 292 -3.13 9.99 -9.43
N SER A 293 -3.62 11.24 -9.41
CA SER A 293 -4.89 11.62 -10.05
C SER A 293 -4.91 11.35 -11.56
N ASN A 294 -3.74 11.39 -12.21
CA ASN A 294 -3.58 11.12 -13.64
C ASN A 294 -3.53 9.63 -14.00
N GLY A 295 -3.63 8.73 -13.01
CA GLY A 295 -3.62 7.29 -13.21
C GLY A 295 -2.22 6.71 -13.41
N VAL A 296 -1.17 7.37 -12.93
CA VAL A 296 0.17 6.80 -12.86
C VAL A 296 0.37 6.13 -11.51
N MET A 297 0.64 4.83 -11.54
CA MET A 297 1.00 4.04 -10.37
C MET A 297 2.49 4.20 -10.08
N PHE A 298 2.82 4.40 -8.81
CA PHE A 298 4.17 4.37 -8.28
C PHE A 298 4.32 3.23 -7.29
N TYR A 299 5.49 2.63 -7.24
CA TYR A 299 5.82 1.58 -6.28
C TYR A 299 7.29 1.64 -5.87
N ASN A 300 7.54 1.46 -4.59
CA ASN A 300 8.87 1.50 -4.00
C ASN A 300 9.62 0.18 -4.25
N LEU A 301 10.63 0.18 -5.13
CA LEU A 301 11.42 -0.98 -5.49
C LEU A 301 12.57 -1.19 -4.49
N VAL A 302 12.29 -1.97 -3.45
CA VAL A 302 13.18 -2.19 -2.30
C VAL A 302 14.55 -2.72 -2.73
N THR A 303 14.58 -3.78 -3.54
CA THR A 303 15.83 -4.44 -3.98
C THR A 303 16.60 -3.66 -5.06
N LYS A 304 16.09 -2.49 -5.47
CA LYS A 304 16.73 -1.61 -6.45
C LYS A 304 17.14 -0.26 -5.89
N HIS A 305 16.74 0.07 -4.66
CA HIS A 305 16.89 1.41 -4.11
C HIS A 305 16.23 2.49 -4.99
N SER A 306 15.04 2.18 -5.49
CA SER A 306 14.41 2.95 -6.56
C SER A 306 12.91 3.14 -6.36
N VAL A 307 12.35 4.08 -7.11
CA VAL A 307 10.90 4.25 -7.27
C VAL A 307 10.56 3.90 -8.72
N GLY A 308 9.73 2.87 -8.89
CA GLY A 308 9.20 2.48 -10.19
C GLY A 308 7.88 3.18 -10.48
N CYS A 309 7.52 3.26 -11.76
CA CYS A 309 6.24 3.78 -12.20
C CYS A 309 5.62 2.92 -13.31
N TRP A 310 4.29 3.06 -13.45
CA TRP A 310 3.53 2.51 -14.56
C TRP A 310 2.27 3.35 -14.83
N ASN A 311 2.00 3.65 -16.09
CA ASN A 311 0.78 4.35 -16.50
C ASN A 311 -0.37 3.34 -16.65
N THR A 312 -1.34 3.36 -15.72
CA THR A 312 -2.48 2.43 -15.70
C THR A 312 -3.36 2.53 -16.95
N LYS A 313 -3.38 3.68 -17.64
CA LYS A 313 -4.15 3.90 -18.87
C LYS A 313 -3.60 3.11 -20.07
N THR A 314 -2.33 2.69 -20.02
CA THR A 314 -1.75 1.81 -21.03
C THR A 314 -2.38 0.42 -20.98
N LYS A 315 -2.90 0.01 -19.81
CA LYS A 315 -3.59 -1.26 -19.55
C LYS A 315 -2.77 -2.52 -19.82
N VAL A 316 -1.50 -2.37 -20.21
CA VAL A 316 -0.54 -3.44 -20.44
C VAL A 316 0.52 -3.31 -19.37
N TYR A 317 0.62 -4.31 -18.49
CA TYR A 317 1.60 -4.33 -17.40
C TYR A 317 2.71 -5.33 -17.68
N LEU A 318 3.70 -4.87 -18.44
CA LEU A 318 4.89 -5.65 -18.78
C LEU A 318 6.15 -4.88 -18.37
N PRO A 319 7.30 -5.56 -18.17
CA PRO A 319 8.58 -4.89 -17.90
C PRO A 319 8.89 -3.74 -18.88
N GLN A 320 8.48 -3.87 -20.14
CA GLN A 320 8.73 -2.90 -21.20
C GLN A 320 7.86 -1.64 -21.06
N THR A 321 6.75 -1.69 -20.34
CA THR A 321 5.79 -0.58 -20.14
C THR A 321 6.00 0.19 -18.84
N GLN A 322 7.00 -0.20 -18.07
CA GLN A 322 7.34 0.38 -16.77
C GLN A 322 8.65 1.16 -16.88
N ASP A 323 8.84 2.11 -15.97
CA ASP A 323 10.07 2.89 -15.86
C ASP A 323 10.52 3.07 -14.40
N ILE A 324 11.72 3.59 -14.21
CA ILE A 324 12.25 3.99 -12.91
C ILE A 324 12.42 5.51 -12.91
N VAL A 325 11.72 6.20 -12.00
CA VAL A 325 11.76 7.68 -11.93
C VAL A 325 12.89 8.21 -11.05
N GLN A 326 13.37 7.39 -10.11
CA GLN A 326 14.48 7.77 -9.24
C GLN A 326 15.20 6.53 -8.70
N THR A 327 16.53 6.62 -8.55
CA THR A 327 17.37 5.58 -7.93
C THR A 327 18.46 6.21 -7.09
N SER A 328 18.61 5.76 -5.84
CA SER A 328 19.75 6.13 -5.00
C SER A 328 19.92 5.17 -3.82
N ARG A 329 21.11 4.56 -3.71
CA ARG A 329 21.44 3.67 -2.59
C ARG A 329 21.50 4.37 -1.25
N ASP A 330 21.73 5.68 -1.27
CA ASP A 330 21.80 6.50 -0.06
C ASP A 330 20.40 6.95 0.38
N ILE A 331 19.71 7.76 -0.45
CA ILE A 331 18.44 8.37 -0.03
C ILE A 331 17.22 7.45 -0.15
N LEU A 332 17.29 6.41 -1.00
CA LEU A 332 16.25 5.39 -1.18
C LEU A 332 16.78 4.02 -0.74
N ASN A 333 17.51 3.95 0.37
CA ASN A 333 18.17 2.73 0.82
C ASN A 333 17.16 1.58 1.02
N PHE A 334 16.13 1.79 1.85
CA PHE A 334 14.94 0.95 1.91
C PHE A 334 13.70 1.87 1.76
N PRO A 335 13.17 2.07 0.55
CA PRO A 335 11.96 2.86 0.36
C PRO A 335 10.78 2.05 0.91
N ASN A 336 10.16 2.51 2.00
CA ASN A 336 9.31 1.68 2.86
C ASN A 336 7.82 2.01 2.74
N ASP A 337 7.47 3.29 2.77
CA ASP A 337 6.10 3.76 2.62
C ASP A 337 6.00 4.83 1.54
N LEU A 338 4.83 4.93 0.92
CA LEU A 338 4.56 5.83 -0.20
C LEU A 338 3.12 6.34 -0.10
N LYS A 339 2.94 7.65 -0.22
CA LYS A 339 1.62 8.30 -0.30
C LYS A 339 1.59 9.29 -1.46
N ILE A 340 0.42 9.48 -2.05
CA ILE A 340 0.14 10.64 -2.92
C ILE A 340 -0.79 11.57 -2.16
N ASP A 341 -0.42 12.84 -2.05
CA ASP A 341 -1.28 13.85 -1.43
C ASP A 341 -2.31 14.43 -2.45
N PRO A 342 -3.31 15.22 -1.99
CA PRO A 342 -4.29 15.82 -2.90
C PRO A 342 -3.73 16.77 -3.97
N ASN A 343 -2.48 17.22 -3.83
CA ASN A 343 -1.78 18.07 -4.80
C ASN A 343 -0.91 17.25 -5.78
N ASP A 344 -1.10 15.93 -5.82
CA ASP A 344 -0.30 14.99 -6.60
C ASP A 344 1.19 14.99 -6.26
N ASN A 345 1.57 15.39 -5.05
CA ASN A 345 2.93 15.14 -4.59
C ASN A 345 3.06 13.69 -4.12
N ILE A 346 4.12 13.04 -4.58
CA ILE A 346 4.54 11.74 -4.06
C ILE A 346 5.42 11.96 -2.85
N TRP A 347 5.05 11.32 -1.75
CA TRP A 347 5.78 11.30 -0.48
C TRP A 347 6.32 9.91 -0.23
N ILE A 348 7.62 9.80 0.05
CA ILE A 348 8.29 8.52 0.31
C ILE A 348 8.98 8.59 1.65
N LEU A 349 8.64 7.64 2.52
CA LEU A 349 9.42 7.35 3.72
C LEU A 349 10.45 6.27 3.37
N SER A 350 11.70 6.67 3.28
CA SER A 350 12.83 5.74 3.17
C SER A 350 13.50 5.58 4.53
N ASN A 351 13.76 4.34 4.91
CA ASN A 351 14.50 3.98 6.12
C ASN A 351 15.61 2.98 5.78
N LYS A 352 16.20 2.35 6.79
CA LYS A 352 17.15 1.23 6.65
C LYS A 352 16.63 -0.01 7.38
N LEU A 353 15.40 -0.42 7.04
CA LEU A 353 14.66 -1.46 7.77
C LEU A 353 15.46 -2.76 7.96
N HIS A 354 16.09 -3.28 6.92
CA HIS A 354 16.95 -4.47 7.00
C HIS A 354 18.10 -4.28 8.00
N GLN A 355 18.80 -3.14 7.98
CA GLN A 355 19.89 -2.88 8.92
C GLN A 355 19.38 -2.76 10.35
N TYR A 356 18.24 -2.10 10.57
CA TYR A 356 17.61 -2.00 11.89
C TYR A 356 17.21 -3.37 12.48
N LEU A 357 16.62 -4.23 11.64
CA LEU A 357 16.17 -5.57 12.04
C LEU A 357 17.33 -6.49 12.37
N TYR A 358 18.44 -6.40 11.63
CA TYR A 358 19.61 -7.25 11.81
C TYR A 358 20.73 -6.63 12.65
N GLY A 359 20.50 -5.47 13.26
CA GLY A 359 21.44 -4.87 14.23
C GLY A 359 22.66 -4.18 13.60
N PHE A 360 22.56 -3.73 12.36
CA PHE A 360 23.65 -3.10 11.59
C PHE A 360 23.44 -1.58 11.35
N LEU A 361 22.56 -0.93 12.12
CA LEU A 361 22.27 0.48 11.92
C LEU A 361 23.44 1.35 12.40
N ASP A 362 23.95 2.23 11.53
CA ASP A 362 24.97 3.23 11.89
C ASP A 362 24.31 4.53 12.33
N PHE A 363 24.52 4.93 13.58
CA PHE A 363 23.90 6.12 14.18
C PHE A 363 24.61 7.43 13.83
N ASN A 364 25.77 7.38 13.16
CA ASN A 364 26.51 8.57 12.74
C ASN A 364 26.04 9.13 11.38
N VAL A 365 25.01 8.52 10.78
CA VAL A 365 24.46 8.91 9.48
C VAL A 365 22.94 9.04 9.53
N TYR A 366 22.37 9.76 8.57
CA TYR A 366 20.91 9.82 8.42
C TYR A 366 20.35 8.45 8.03
N ASN A 367 19.54 7.87 8.91
CA ASN A 367 18.93 6.55 8.71
C ASN A 367 17.51 6.61 8.15
N TYR A 368 16.84 7.75 8.28
CA TYR A 368 15.44 7.93 7.94
C TYR A 368 15.30 9.21 7.12
N ARG A 369 14.53 9.15 6.04
CA ARG A 369 14.31 10.26 5.12
C ARG A 369 12.86 10.31 4.69
N ILE A 370 12.32 11.51 4.64
CA ILE A 370 11.04 11.80 4.00
C ILE A 370 11.37 12.58 2.73
N LEU A 371 11.02 12.03 1.59
CA LEU A 371 11.28 12.62 0.27
C LEU A 371 9.94 13.04 -0.33
N VAL A 372 9.95 14.16 -1.05
CA VAL A 372 8.76 14.67 -1.75
C VAL A 372 9.14 15.15 -3.14
N ALA A 373 8.25 14.89 -4.11
CA ALA A 373 8.33 15.46 -5.46
C ALA A 373 6.94 15.57 -6.05
N ASN A 374 6.75 16.44 -7.06
CA ASN A 374 5.53 16.43 -7.84
C ASN A 374 5.48 15.18 -8.73
N SER A 375 4.44 14.36 -8.61
CA SER A 375 4.36 13.07 -9.31
C SER A 375 4.24 13.21 -10.83
N ASN A 376 3.68 14.31 -11.33
CA ASN A 376 3.56 14.55 -12.77
C ASN A 376 4.88 15.01 -13.39
N ASP A 377 5.71 15.72 -12.62
CA ASP A 377 7.01 16.20 -13.09
C ASP A 377 8.03 15.07 -13.22
N ILE A 378 8.09 14.18 -12.24
CA ILE A 378 9.09 13.09 -12.21
C ILE A 378 8.84 12.00 -13.25
N VAL A 379 7.65 11.94 -13.85
CA VAL A 379 7.32 10.97 -14.91
C VAL A 379 7.47 11.55 -16.30
N ARG A 380 7.75 12.85 -16.46
CA ARG A 380 7.88 13.48 -17.78
C ARG A 380 8.95 12.79 -18.61
N ASN A 381 8.63 12.52 -19.88
CA ASN A 381 9.53 11.82 -20.82
C ASN A 381 9.92 10.39 -20.41
N THR A 382 9.27 9.81 -19.40
CA THR A 382 9.38 8.37 -19.08
C THR A 382 8.26 7.61 -19.76
N LYS A 383 8.33 6.27 -19.75
CA LYS A 383 7.22 5.43 -20.25
C LYS A 383 5.91 5.59 -19.47
N CYS A 384 5.98 6.18 -18.28
CA CYS A 384 4.86 6.39 -17.39
C CYS A 384 4.17 7.73 -17.61
N ASP A 385 4.73 8.60 -18.45
CA ASP A 385 4.17 9.91 -18.75
C ASP A 385 2.75 9.74 -19.33
N PRO A 386 1.71 10.28 -18.67
CA PRO A 386 0.34 10.17 -19.15
C PRO A 386 0.05 11.00 -20.40
N TYR A 387 0.95 11.93 -20.76
CA TYR A 387 0.79 12.86 -21.89
C TYR A 387 1.62 12.46 -23.12
N LEU A 388 2.52 11.48 -23.01
CA LEU A 388 3.16 10.91 -24.20
C LEU A 388 2.12 10.16 -25.04
N SER A 389 1.93 10.58 -26.29
CA SER A 389 0.96 9.95 -27.19
C SER A 389 1.27 8.45 -27.37
N LEU A 390 0.30 7.58 -27.06
CA LEU A 390 0.41 6.13 -27.27
C LEU A 390 0.79 5.75 -28.72
N ASN A 391 0.54 6.63 -29.69
CA ASN A 391 0.84 6.42 -31.10
C ASN A 391 2.34 6.21 -31.37
N ASN A 392 3.24 6.89 -30.65
CA ASN A 392 4.69 6.68 -30.83
C ASN A 392 5.19 5.39 -30.18
N TYR A 393 4.53 4.91 -29.13
CA TYR A 393 4.94 3.72 -28.40
C TYR A 393 4.41 2.42 -29.04
N ILE A 394 3.14 2.38 -29.43
CA ILE A 394 2.53 1.20 -30.09
C ILE A 394 3.18 0.94 -31.46
N HIS A 395 3.55 2.00 -32.20
CA HIS A 395 4.17 1.83 -33.51
C HIS A 395 5.58 1.19 -33.41
N ASN A 396 6.33 1.51 -32.36
CA ASN A 396 7.65 0.93 -32.09
C ASN A 396 7.57 -0.51 -31.54
N VAL A 397 6.60 -0.81 -30.67
CA VAL A 397 6.40 -2.18 -30.16
C VAL A 397 5.88 -3.11 -31.26
N LYS A 398 4.94 -2.67 -32.11
CA LYS A 398 4.47 -3.48 -33.26
C LYS A 398 5.58 -3.78 -34.28
N ASN A 399 6.58 -2.91 -34.41
CA ASN A 399 7.72 -3.13 -35.30
C ASN A 399 8.76 -4.10 -34.71
N GLN A 400 8.90 -4.22 -33.38
CA GLN A 400 9.77 -5.23 -32.77
C GLN A 400 9.24 -6.67 -32.93
N TYR A 401 7.92 -6.87 -32.98
CA TYR A 401 7.33 -8.20 -33.21
C TYR A 401 7.36 -8.66 -34.69
N LYS A 402 7.79 -7.80 -35.63
CA LYS A 402 8.02 -8.19 -37.04
C LYS A 402 9.42 -8.76 -37.31
N GLN A 403 10.28 -8.88 -36.29
CA GLN A 403 11.65 -9.39 -36.40
C GLN A 403 11.91 -10.68 -35.59
N CYS A 404 10.95 -11.60 -35.52
CA CYS A 404 11.28 -12.98 -35.18
C CYS A 404 11.65 -13.71 -36.48
N PRO A 405 12.87 -14.28 -36.62
CA PRO A 405 13.16 -15.19 -37.72
C PRO A 405 12.26 -16.41 -37.57
N ASN A 406 11.61 -16.82 -38.66
CA ASN A 406 11.01 -18.15 -38.75
C ASN A 406 12.11 -19.17 -38.46
N TYR A 407 11.98 -19.90 -37.36
CA TYR A 407 12.60 -21.21 -37.26
C TYR A 407 11.65 -22.18 -37.94
N ASP A 408 12.04 -22.61 -39.14
CA ASP A 408 11.40 -23.72 -39.84
C ASP A 408 11.52 -24.99 -38.96
N LEU A 409 10.39 -25.69 -38.82
CA LEU A 409 10.25 -26.98 -38.13
C LEU A 409 10.87 -28.13 -38.93
#